data_AF-B1BQ79-F1
#
_entry.id   AF-B1BQ79-F1
#
_cell.length_a   1.000
_cell.length_b   1.000
_cell.length_c   1.000
_cell.angle_alpha   90.00
_cell.angle_beta   90.00
_cell.angle_gamma   90.00
#
_symmetry.space_group_name_H-M   'P 1'
#
loop_
_entity.id
_entity.type
_entity.pdbx_description
1 polymer ?
#
loop_
_entity_poly.entity_id
_entity_poly.type
_entity_poly.pdbx_seq_one_letter_code
_entity_poly.pdbx_strand_id
1 'polypeptide(L)'
;MKKNKIIIIPTLAILIIIFCITIYNIKNPVIKGLYGNMEIIKYNGQTAEMDSFFSDSTEAEYLGRTEDKNFKVYAYKNGSNYNLFTLFGSDNTNTYKAPNFSIPKDGEVTKVFLDPNTREINNKVIKNQSDIEMFKKLVSYKNSEDVYHINNIYTEGTEIYFAYDNCPVTTSDNLVGYLAYIDHNWILVSPENYGDSNNTLYSNETDLIGSKITDSKLIKWLNDNETEVAPPSYKEKL
;
A
#
# COMPACT_ATOMS: atom_id res chain seq x y z
N MET A 1 -28.96 38.34 40.75
CA MET A 1 -29.56 37.01 40.54
C MET A 1 -29.09 36.47 39.19
N LYS A 2 -28.22 35.44 39.16
CA LYS A 2 -27.83 34.79 37.90
C LYS A 2 -29.00 33.92 37.42
N LYS A 3 -29.58 34.26 36.26
CA LYS A 3 -30.59 33.43 35.60
C LYS A 3 -29.91 32.16 35.10
N ASN A 4 -30.26 31.00 35.66
CA ASN A 4 -29.89 29.71 35.09
C ASN A 4 -30.63 29.56 33.75
N LYS A 5 -29.88 29.57 32.64
CA LYS A 5 -30.45 29.24 31.32
C LYS A 5 -30.68 27.73 31.29
N ILE A 6 -31.95 27.32 31.27
CA ILE A 6 -32.34 25.94 30.99
C ILE A 6 -32.21 25.74 29.47
N ILE A 7 -31.26 24.92 29.05
CA ILE A 7 -31.12 24.53 27.65
C ILE A 7 -32.08 23.37 27.42
N ILE A 8 -33.18 23.62 26.70
CA ILE A 8 -34.12 22.58 26.27
C ILE A 8 -33.60 22.04 24.95
N ILE A 9 -33.03 20.84 24.97
CA ILE A 9 -32.64 20.13 23.74
C ILE A 9 -33.90 19.46 23.19
N PRO A 10 -34.30 19.73 21.93
CA PRO A 10 -35.48 19.12 21.34
C PRO A 10 -35.28 17.60 21.20
N THR A 11 -36.34 16.82 21.46
CA THR A 11 -36.34 15.35 21.38
C THR A 11 -35.81 14.83 20.04
N LEU A 12 -36.07 15.55 18.95
CA LEU A 12 -35.54 15.25 17.61
C LEU A 12 -34.01 15.33 17.55
N ALA A 13 -33.38 16.30 18.21
CA ALA A 13 -31.92 16.41 18.26
C ALA A 13 -31.30 15.25 19.06
N ILE A 14 -31.95 14.81 20.15
CA ILE A 14 -31.52 13.63 20.91
C ILE A 14 -31.61 12.37 20.05
N LEU A 15 -32.70 12.18 19.30
CA LEU A 15 -32.87 11.07 18.35
C LEU A 15 -31.78 11.05 17.26
N ILE A 16 -31.47 12.21 16.68
CA ILE A 16 -30.39 12.33 15.68
C ILE A 16 -29.04 11.97 16.30
N ILE A 17 -28.74 12.46 17.52
CA ILE A 17 -27.48 12.15 18.21
C ILE A 17 -27.37 10.64 18.46
N ILE A 18 -28.41 9.99 18.98
CA ILE A 18 -28.43 8.55 19.22
C ILE A 18 -28.22 7.79 17.92
N PHE A 19 -28.95 8.16 16.85
CA PHE A 19 -28.82 7.53 15.54
C PHE A 19 -27.40 7.66 14.97
N CYS A 20 -26.80 8.84 15.06
CA CYS A 20 -25.41 9.07 14.64
C CYS A 20 -24.42 8.23 15.45
N ILE A 21 -24.59 8.13 16.78
CA ILE A 21 -23.74 7.29 17.64
C ILE A 21 -23.90 5.80 17.27
N THR A 22 -25.13 5.34 17.02
CA THR A 22 -25.40 3.96 16.62
C THR A 22 -24.74 3.65 15.28
N ILE A 23 -24.91 4.50 14.26
CA ILE A 23 -24.24 4.32 12.96
C ILE A 23 -22.73 4.33 13.13
N TYR A 24 -22.19 5.26 13.93
CA TYR A 24 -20.76 5.34 14.19
C TYR A 24 -20.21 4.04 14.79
N ASN A 25 -20.90 3.49 15.80
CA ASN A 25 -20.50 2.26 16.47
C ASN A 25 -20.65 1.02 15.57
N ILE A 26 -21.66 0.98 14.70
CA ILE A 26 -21.79 -0.08 13.68
C ILE A 26 -20.63 -0.03 12.69
N LYS A 27 -20.22 1.18 12.28
CA LYS A 27 -19.08 1.39 11.37
C LYS A 27 -17.72 1.26 12.05
N ASN A 28 -17.66 1.28 13.38
CA ASN A 28 -16.43 1.21 14.16
C ASN A 28 -16.62 0.31 15.38
N PRO A 29 -16.93 -0.98 15.19
CA PRO A 29 -17.09 -1.90 16.31
C PRO A 29 -15.77 -2.01 17.06
N VAL A 30 -15.82 -2.21 18.37
CA VAL A 30 -14.64 -2.60 19.15
C VAL A 30 -14.43 -4.10 18.96
N ILE A 31 -13.27 -4.49 18.47
CA ILE A 31 -12.92 -5.89 18.28
C ILE A 31 -12.75 -6.57 19.64
N LYS A 32 -13.38 -7.73 19.83
CA LYS A 32 -13.24 -8.54 21.05
C LYS A 32 -12.30 -9.70 20.78
N GLY A 33 -11.48 -10.06 21.78
CA GLY A 33 -10.61 -11.24 21.70
C GLY A 33 -9.36 -11.05 20.83
N LEU A 34 -9.01 -9.81 20.48
CA LEU A 34 -7.68 -9.46 20.01
C LEU A 34 -6.82 -9.11 21.23
N TYR A 35 -5.75 -9.85 21.46
CA TYR A 35 -4.84 -9.63 22.58
C TYR A 35 -3.40 -9.91 22.15
N GLY A 36 -2.43 -9.34 22.88
CA GLY A 36 -1.03 -9.42 22.49
C GLY A 36 -0.28 -8.13 22.84
N ASN A 37 0.83 -7.92 22.16
CA ASN A 37 1.65 -6.71 22.24
C ASN A 37 1.97 -6.22 20.82
N MET A 38 2.93 -5.29 20.69
CA MET A 38 3.29 -4.76 19.37
C MET A 38 3.91 -5.80 18.44
N GLU A 39 4.53 -6.86 18.98
CA GLU A 39 5.26 -7.87 18.22
C GLU A 39 4.39 -9.06 17.86
N ILE A 40 3.43 -9.43 18.70
CA ILE A 40 2.61 -10.63 18.53
C ILE A 40 1.17 -10.32 18.88
N ILE A 41 0.26 -10.69 17.99
CA ILE A 41 -1.18 -10.64 18.22
C ILE A 41 -1.79 -12.04 18.18
N LYS A 42 -2.88 -12.19 18.91
CA LYS A 42 -3.68 -13.41 18.96
C LYS A 42 -5.14 -13.04 18.73
N TYR A 43 -5.76 -13.69 17.75
CA TYR A 43 -7.16 -13.47 17.40
C TYR A 43 -7.77 -14.72 16.79
N ASN A 44 -8.98 -15.08 17.22
CA ASN A 44 -9.74 -16.22 16.70
C ASN A 44 -8.93 -17.54 16.64
N GLY A 45 -8.14 -17.83 17.69
CA GLY A 45 -7.31 -19.03 17.77
C GLY A 45 -6.03 -19.00 16.92
N GLN A 46 -5.78 -17.92 16.17
CA GLN A 46 -4.56 -17.71 15.41
C GLN A 46 -3.57 -16.83 16.18
N THR A 47 -2.29 -17.20 16.14
CA THR A 47 -1.17 -16.31 16.51
C THR A 47 -0.55 -15.74 15.23
N ALA A 48 -0.31 -14.43 15.21
CA ALA A 48 0.41 -13.74 14.15
C ALA A 48 1.50 -12.85 14.75
N GLU A 49 2.65 -12.82 14.10
CA GLU A 49 3.84 -12.09 14.52
C GLU A 49 4.04 -10.90 13.59
N MET A 50 4.60 -9.82 14.11
CA MET A 50 4.88 -8.61 13.35
C MET A 50 5.81 -8.93 12.20
N ASP A 51 5.42 -8.52 11.01
CA ASP A 51 6.17 -8.76 9.78
C ASP A 51 5.94 -7.60 8.82
N SER A 52 6.80 -7.43 7.82
CA SER A 52 6.69 -6.35 6.83
C SER A 52 6.06 -6.87 5.54
N PHE A 53 4.82 -6.44 5.27
CA PHE A 53 4.16 -6.72 4.00
C PHE A 53 3.26 -5.57 3.55
N PHE A 54 3.05 -5.51 2.26
CA PHE A 54 2.21 -4.54 1.58
C PHE A 54 0.87 -5.17 1.27
N SER A 55 -0.22 -4.53 1.72
CA SER A 55 -1.54 -5.16 1.68
C SER A 55 -2.48 -4.54 0.66
N ASP A 56 -3.27 -5.37 -0.01
CA ASP A 56 -4.38 -4.90 -0.81
C ASP A 56 -5.59 -4.66 0.09
N SER A 57 -5.74 -3.41 0.51
CA SER A 57 -6.81 -3.02 1.43
C SER A 57 -8.23 -3.31 0.93
N THR A 58 -8.43 -3.51 -0.38
CA THR A 58 -9.74 -3.87 -0.94
C THR A 58 -10.13 -5.32 -0.66
N GLU A 59 -9.16 -6.17 -0.33
CA GLU A 59 -9.36 -7.58 0.06
C GLU A 59 -9.37 -7.77 1.58
N ALA A 60 -9.27 -6.67 2.32
CA ALA A 60 -9.29 -6.67 3.77
C ALA A 60 -10.72 -6.78 4.32
N GLU A 61 -10.91 -7.66 5.30
CA GLU A 61 -12.06 -7.60 6.18
C GLU A 61 -11.77 -6.64 7.34
N TYR A 62 -12.58 -5.59 7.46
CA TYR A 62 -12.51 -4.71 8.63
C TYR A 62 -13.17 -5.38 9.84
N LEU A 63 -12.37 -5.67 10.86
CA LEU A 63 -12.84 -6.33 12.08
C LEU A 63 -13.30 -5.35 13.16
N GLY A 64 -12.82 -4.11 13.13
CA GLY A 64 -13.15 -3.09 14.12
C GLY A 64 -11.93 -2.30 14.59
N ARG A 65 -12.04 -1.74 15.80
CA ARG A 65 -10.96 -1.03 16.49
C ARG A 65 -10.51 -1.78 17.73
N THR A 66 -9.23 -1.66 18.07
CA THR A 66 -8.71 -2.08 19.38
C THR A 66 -9.48 -1.42 20.53
N GLU A 67 -9.47 -2.02 21.72
CA GLU A 67 -10.22 -1.50 22.89
C GLU A 67 -9.77 -0.09 23.30
N ASP A 68 -8.46 0.19 23.19
CA ASP A 68 -7.87 1.51 23.40
C ASP A 68 -8.17 2.52 22.27
N LYS A 69 -8.78 2.04 21.17
CA LYS A 69 -9.13 2.79 19.96
C LYS A 69 -7.93 3.36 19.21
N ASN A 70 -6.71 2.89 19.45
CA ASN A 70 -5.52 3.37 18.75
C ASN A 70 -5.46 2.86 17.31
N PHE A 71 -5.93 1.63 17.06
CA PHE A 71 -5.80 0.99 15.75
C PHE A 71 -7.16 0.58 15.18
N LYS A 72 -7.31 0.75 13.86
CA LYS A 72 -8.27 0.00 13.06
C LYS A 72 -7.64 -1.33 12.67
N VAL A 73 -8.39 -2.42 12.85
CA VAL A 73 -7.92 -3.79 12.64
C VAL A 73 -8.55 -4.35 11.38
N TYR A 74 -7.70 -4.79 10.48
CA TYR A 74 -8.04 -5.42 9.22
C TYR A 74 -7.42 -6.80 9.18
N ALA A 75 -8.11 -7.75 8.58
CA ALA A 75 -7.61 -9.11 8.40
C ALA A 75 -7.85 -9.59 6.98
N TYR A 76 -6.96 -10.43 6.48
CA TYR A 76 -7.04 -10.99 5.14
C TYR A 76 -7.23 -12.50 5.25
N LYS A 77 -8.27 -13.00 4.60
CA LYS A 77 -8.59 -14.43 4.61
C LYS A 77 -7.76 -15.14 3.56
N ASN A 78 -7.10 -16.21 3.99
CA ASN A 78 -6.66 -17.27 3.09
C ASN A 78 -7.01 -18.61 3.75
N GLY A 79 -8.13 -19.21 3.34
CA GLY A 79 -8.73 -20.38 3.99
C GLY A 79 -9.72 -20.04 5.11
N SER A 80 -9.86 -20.94 6.10
CA SER A 80 -10.85 -20.83 7.18
C SER A 80 -10.44 -19.91 8.34
N ASN A 81 -9.15 -19.59 8.45
CA ASN A 81 -8.58 -18.72 9.48
C ASN A 81 -7.92 -17.49 8.83
N TYR A 82 -7.81 -16.40 9.59
CA TYR A 82 -7.03 -15.22 9.19
C TYR A 82 -5.55 -15.52 9.33
N ASN A 83 -4.76 -15.32 8.29
CA ASN A 83 -3.31 -15.52 8.33
C ASN A 83 -2.53 -14.20 8.37
N LEU A 84 -3.20 -13.09 8.05
CA LEU A 84 -2.60 -11.79 7.88
C LEU A 84 -3.49 -10.74 8.54
N PHE A 85 -2.88 -9.78 9.21
CA PHE A 85 -3.55 -8.67 9.84
C PHE A 85 -2.82 -7.36 9.59
N THR A 86 -3.57 -6.27 9.44
CA THR A 86 -3.03 -4.91 9.44
C THR A 86 -3.73 -4.09 10.50
N LEU A 87 -2.94 -3.46 11.37
CA LEU A 87 -3.37 -2.50 12.36
C LEU A 87 -3.01 -1.09 11.87
N PHE A 88 -3.99 -0.36 11.39
CA PHE A 88 -3.84 1.02 10.91
C PHE A 88 -4.09 2.01 12.05
N GLY A 89 -3.03 2.65 12.52
CA GLY A 89 -3.04 3.76 13.46
C GLY A 89 -3.02 5.12 12.74
N SER A 90 -2.92 6.21 13.51
CA SER A 90 -2.78 7.56 12.96
C SER A 90 -1.39 7.86 12.42
N ASP A 91 -0.37 7.28 13.05
CA ASP A 91 1.04 7.58 12.89
C ASP A 91 1.84 6.37 12.41
N ASN A 92 1.29 5.16 12.61
CA ASN A 92 1.90 3.90 12.21
C ASN A 92 0.89 2.92 11.62
N THR A 93 1.40 2.05 10.75
CA THR A 93 0.69 0.86 10.27
C THR A 93 1.53 -0.34 10.63
N ASN A 94 0.95 -1.28 11.38
CA ASN A 94 1.63 -2.51 11.77
C ASN A 94 1.01 -3.68 11.02
N THR A 95 1.85 -4.54 10.48
CA THR A 95 1.43 -5.74 9.74
C THR A 95 1.86 -6.98 10.51
N TYR A 96 1.00 -8.01 10.51
CA TYR A 96 1.21 -9.25 11.26
C TYR A 96 0.88 -10.46 10.40
N LYS A 97 1.73 -11.48 10.45
CA LYS A 97 1.62 -12.71 9.67
C LYS A 97 1.64 -13.94 10.57
N ALA A 98 0.79 -14.91 10.29
CA ALA A 98 0.85 -16.21 10.92
C ALA A 98 2.22 -16.88 10.63
N PRO A 99 2.90 -17.49 11.61
CA PRO A 99 4.24 -18.07 11.39
C PRO A 99 4.31 -19.08 10.25
N ASN A 100 3.25 -19.87 10.06
CA ASN A 100 3.18 -20.91 9.03
C ASN A 100 2.65 -20.40 7.67
N PHE A 101 2.30 -19.12 7.56
CA PHE A 101 1.86 -18.53 6.31
C PHE A 101 3.07 -18.03 5.53
N SER A 102 3.24 -18.50 4.30
CA SER A 102 4.25 -17.99 3.38
C SER A 102 3.60 -17.04 2.38
N ILE A 103 4.20 -15.85 2.20
CA ILE A 103 3.82 -14.95 1.11
C ILE A 103 4.57 -15.45 -0.14
N PRO A 104 3.87 -15.83 -1.22
CA PRO A 104 4.49 -16.29 -2.45
C PRO A 104 5.46 -15.27 -3.05
N LYS A 105 6.58 -15.76 -3.58
CA LYS A 105 7.62 -14.95 -4.27
C LYS A 105 7.77 -15.28 -5.75
N ASP A 106 7.12 -16.34 -6.19
CA ASP A 106 7.02 -16.80 -7.56
C ASP A 106 5.62 -17.39 -7.79
N GLY A 107 5.33 -17.79 -9.03
CA GLY A 107 4.03 -18.31 -9.44
C GLY A 107 3.33 -17.42 -10.46
N GLU A 108 2.00 -17.49 -10.49
CA GLU A 108 1.21 -16.66 -11.39
C GLU A 108 1.09 -15.24 -10.81
N VAL A 109 1.59 -14.23 -11.53
CA VAL A 109 1.36 -12.82 -11.13
C VAL A 109 -0.12 -12.51 -11.30
N THR A 110 -0.76 -12.16 -10.19
CA THR A 110 -2.21 -11.88 -10.12
C THR A 110 -2.52 -10.44 -9.74
N LYS A 111 -1.54 -9.72 -9.17
CA LYS A 111 -1.66 -8.30 -8.83
C LYS A 111 -0.33 -7.59 -9.00
N VAL A 112 -0.39 -6.30 -9.30
CA VAL A 112 0.76 -5.38 -9.26
C VAL A 112 0.50 -4.31 -8.22
N PHE A 113 1.43 -4.14 -7.31
CA PHE A 113 1.41 -3.09 -6.29
C PHE A 113 2.36 -1.97 -6.72
N LEU A 114 1.87 -0.74 -6.70
CA LEU A 114 2.63 0.45 -7.05
C LEU A 114 2.80 1.31 -5.79
N ASP A 115 4.05 1.62 -5.43
CA ASP A 115 4.45 2.37 -4.21
C ASP A 115 3.63 1.99 -2.96
N PRO A 116 3.48 0.70 -2.63
CA PRO A 116 2.49 0.31 -1.63
C PRO A 116 2.92 0.62 -0.18
N ASN A 117 4.10 1.21 0.00
CA ASN A 117 4.61 1.70 1.29
C ASN A 117 4.00 3.07 1.69
N THR A 118 3.06 3.62 0.92
CA THR A 118 2.29 4.80 1.35
C THR A 118 1.51 4.47 2.63
N ARG A 119 1.62 5.33 3.66
CA ARG A 119 0.93 5.18 4.97
C ARG A 119 -0.59 5.34 4.89
N GLU A 120 -1.17 5.22 3.70
CA GLU A 120 -2.58 5.44 3.44
C GLU A 120 -3.25 4.14 2.99
N ILE A 121 -4.55 4.01 3.26
CA ILE A 121 -5.38 2.94 2.71
C ILE A 121 -5.72 3.30 1.25
N ASN A 122 -4.69 3.47 0.42
CA ASN A 122 -4.83 3.89 -0.98
C ASN A 122 -3.75 3.28 -1.88
N ASN A 123 -3.26 2.09 -1.50
CA ASN A 123 -2.27 1.35 -2.26
C ASN A 123 -2.81 1.14 -3.67
N LYS A 124 -2.06 1.62 -4.66
CA LYS A 124 -2.42 1.46 -6.08
C LYS A 124 -2.18 0.00 -6.47
N VAL A 125 -3.23 -0.81 -6.39
CA VAL A 125 -3.18 -2.24 -6.72
C VAL A 125 -3.89 -2.48 -8.06
N ILE A 126 -3.13 -2.92 -9.05
CA ILE A 126 -3.62 -3.30 -10.37
C ILE A 126 -3.97 -4.79 -10.37
N LYS A 127 -5.22 -5.09 -10.73
CA LYS A 127 -5.76 -6.48 -10.81
C LYS A 127 -6.23 -6.87 -12.20
N ASN A 128 -6.30 -5.90 -13.11
CA ASN A 128 -6.72 -6.13 -14.48
C ASN A 128 -5.64 -6.92 -15.23
N GLN A 129 -6.04 -8.02 -15.88
CA GLN A 129 -5.09 -8.90 -16.57
C GLN A 129 -4.32 -8.20 -17.69
N SER A 130 -4.95 -7.30 -18.45
CA SER A 130 -4.26 -6.66 -19.57
C SER A 130 -3.10 -5.78 -19.10
N ASP A 131 -3.29 -5.06 -18.00
CA ASP A 131 -2.23 -4.23 -17.41
C ASP A 131 -1.18 -5.08 -16.72
N ILE A 132 -1.57 -6.17 -16.03
CA ILE A 132 -0.62 -7.13 -15.46
C ILE A 132 0.32 -7.65 -16.55
N GLU A 133 -0.18 -8.01 -17.74
CA GLU A 133 0.66 -8.44 -18.86
C GLU A 133 1.56 -7.31 -19.40
N MET A 134 1.09 -6.05 -19.37
CA MET A 134 1.92 -4.90 -19.72
C MET A 134 3.03 -4.66 -18.70
N PHE A 135 2.76 -4.83 -17.40
CA PHE A 135 3.78 -4.78 -16.35
C PHE A 135 4.79 -5.92 -16.47
N LYS A 136 4.36 -7.15 -16.75
CA LYS A 136 5.28 -8.27 -17.04
C LYS A 136 6.20 -7.95 -18.22
N LYS A 137 5.63 -7.39 -19.30
CA LYS A 137 6.39 -6.94 -20.47
C LYS A 137 7.37 -5.82 -20.09
N LEU A 138 6.93 -4.87 -19.27
CA LEU A 138 7.72 -3.74 -18.79
C LEU A 138 8.94 -4.25 -18.01
N VAL A 139 8.76 -5.04 -16.95
CA VAL A 139 9.87 -5.49 -16.08
C VAL A 139 10.84 -6.45 -16.79
N SER A 140 10.36 -7.12 -17.84
CA SER A 140 11.18 -7.98 -18.70
C SER A 140 11.91 -7.21 -19.81
N TYR A 141 11.64 -5.90 -19.97
CA TYR A 141 12.27 -5.08 -20.99
C TYR A 141 13.76 -4.93 -20.70
N LYS A 142 14.57 -5.11 -21.75
CA LYS A 142 16.03 -4.97 -21.68
C LYS A 142 16.48 -3.99 -22.75
N ASN A 143 17.29 -3.03 -22.35
CA ASN A 143 17.99 -2.10 -23.22
C ASN A 143 19.36 -1.78 -22.63
N SER A 144 20.17 -0.98 -23.32
CA SER A 144 21.35 -0.37 -22.72
C SER A 144 20.95 0.48 -21.52
N GLU A 145 21.65 0.29 -20.41
CA GLU A 145 21.49 1.11 -19.22
C GLU A 145 22.35 2.37 -19.31
N ASP A 146 21.83 3.46 -18.75
CA ASP A 146 22.50 4.76 -18.62
C ASP A 146 22.18 5.35 -17.24
N VAL A 147 22.89 6.42 -16.88
CA VAL A 147 22.71 7.12 -15.60
C VAL A 147 21.70 8.26 -15.77
N TYR A 148 20.70 8.28 -14.91
CA TYR A 148 19.66 9.30 -14.87
C TYR A 148 19.57 9.92 -13.49
N HIS A 149 19.58 11.25 -13.45
CA HIS A 149 19.51 11.98 -12.20
C HIS A 149 18.05 12.25 -11.80
N ILE A 150 17.74 12.09 -10.52
CA ILE A 150 16.44 12.46 -9.93
C ILE A 150 16.64 13.23 -8.62
N ASN A 151 15.76 14.19 -8.35
CA ASN A 151 15.86 15.01 -7.14
C ASN A 151 15.27 14.31 -5.91
N ASN A 152 14.35 13.36 -6.12
CA ASN A 152 13.70 12.63 -5.04
C ASN A 152 13.16 11.26 -5.47
N ILE A 153 13.81 10.19 -5.02
CA ILE A 153 13.44 8.79 -5.31
C ILE A 153 12.05 8.39 -4.82
N TYR A 154 11.48 9.11 -3.85
CA TYR A 154 10.15 8.82 -3.31
C TYR A 154 9.02 9.56 -4.03
N THR A 155 9.32 10.54 -4.89
CA THR A 155 8.27 11.37 -5.53
C THR A 155 8.39 11.46 -7.04
N GLU A 156 9.54 11.09 -7.61
CA GLU A 156 9.82 11.21 -9.04
C GLU A 156 9.79 9.87 -9.79
N GLY A 157 9.35 8.81 -9.12
CA GLY A 157 9.09 7.52 -9.72
C GLY A 157 8.26 6.62 -8.82
N THR A 158 8.15 5.36 -9.22
CA THR A 158 7.28 4.39 -8.60
C THR A 158 7.91 3.01 -8.57
N GLU A 159 7.95 2.42 -7.38
CA GLU A 159 8.29 1.03 -7.13
C GLU A 159 7.16 0.11 -7.63
N ILE A 160 7.54 -0.98 -8.27
CA ILE A 160 6.64 -1.98 -8.83
C ILE A 160 6.90 -3.30 -8.12
N TYR A 161 5.87 -3.85 -7.48
CA TYR A 161 5.92 -5.15 -6.83
C TYR A 161 4.88 -6.10 -7.43
N PHE A 162 5.22 -7.37 -7.55
CA PHE A 162 4.25 -8.39 -7.94
C PHE A 162 3.70 -9.13 -6.72
N ALA A 163 2.43 -9.52 -6.79
CA ALA A 163 1.87 -10.54 -5.91
C ALA A 163 1.46 -11.75 -6.73
N TYR A 164 1.77 -12.92 -6.19
CA TYR A 164 1.59 -14.20 -6.87
C TYR A 164 0.45 -15.01 -6.25
N ASP A 165 -0.12 -15.91 -7.05
CA ASP A 165 -1.07 -16.94 -6.64
C ASP A 165 -2.28 -16.39 -5.85
N ASN A 166 -2.79 -15.24 -6.30
CA ASN A 166 -3.89 -14.50 -5.70
C ASN A 166 -3.68 -14.13 -4.22
N CYS A 167 -2.43 -13.99 -3.78
CA CYS A 167 -2.12 -13.51 -2.44
C CYS A 167 -2.68 -12.07 -2.25
N PRO A 168 -3.30 -11.75 -1.11
CA PRO A 168 -3.81 -10.40 -0.83
C PRO A 168 -2.70 -9.41 -0.45
N VAL A 169 -1.46 -9.88 -0.32
CA VAL A 169 -0.32 -9.08 0.11
C VAL A 169 0.92 -9.42 -0.72
N THR A 170 1.90 -8.53 -0.72
CA THR A 170 3.25 -8.76 -1.23
C THR A 170 4.31 -8.25 -0.24
N THR A 171 5.59 -8.50 -0.48
CA THR A 171 6.70 -8.04 0.39
C THR A 171 7.75 -7.29 -0.41
N SER A 172 8.70 -6.66 0.28
CA SER A 172 9.86 -6.00 -0.35
C SER A 172 10.65 -6.92 -1.28
N ASP A 173 10.69 -8.22 -0.97
CA ASP A 173 11.39 -9.22 -1.76
C ASP A 173 10.78 -9.43 -3.16
N ASN A 174 9.54 -8.98 -3.36
CA ASN A 174 8.84 -9.07 -4.63
C ASN A 174 8.93 -7.77 -5.45
N LEU A 175 9.88 -6.88 -5.13
CA LEU A 175 10.22 -5.74 -5.96
C LEU A 175 10.71 -6.24 -7.32
N VAL A 176 10.07 -5.78 -8.39
CA VAL A 176 10.39 -6.19 -9.77
C VAL A 176 10.90 -5.04 -10.63
N GLY A 177 10.82 -3.80 -10.14
CA GLY A 177 11.49 -2.66 -10.75
C GLY A 177 11.05 -1.35 -10.16
N TYR A 178 11.70 -0.28 -10.60
CA TYR A 178 11.33 1.09 -10.31
C TYR A 178 11.20 1.85 -11.63
N LEU A 179 10.12 2.62 -11.79
CA LEU A 179 9.83 3.35 -13.01
C LEU A 179 9.84 4.85 -12.73
N ALA A 180 10.60 5.59 -13.52
CA ALA A 180 10.60 7.06 -13.49
C ALA A 180 10.38 7.63 -14.89
N TYR A 181 9.88 8.86 -14.95
CA TYR A 181 9.77 9.59 -16.20
C TYR A 181 10.67 10.82 -16.16
N ILE A 182 11.80 10.78 -16.86
CA ILE A 182 12.92 11.73 -16.76
C ILE A 182 13.24 12.28 -18.16
N ASP A 183 13.34 13.61 -18.29
CA ASP A 183 13.64 14.28 -19.56
C ASP A 183 12.79 13.79 -20.76
N HIS A 184 11.49 13.62 -20.51
CA HIS A 184 10.51 13.09 -21.47
C HIS A 184 10.72 11.63 -21.88
N ASN A 185 11.39 10.84 -21.03
CA ASN A 185 11.65 9.42 -21.29
C ASN A 185 11.24 8.57 -20.09
N TRP A 186 10.60 7.44 -20.39
CA TRP A 186 10.35 6.41 -19.39
C TRP A 186 11.62 5.60 -19.15
N ILE A 187 12.05 5.57 -17.89
CA ILE A 187 13.26 4.91 -17.42
C ILE A 187 12.84 3.78 -16.48
N LEU A 188 13.23 2.55 -16.83
CA LEU A 188 13.05 1.38 -15.99
C LEU A 188 14.36 1.03 -15.28
N VAL A 189 14.32 0.97 -13.96
CA VAL A 189 15.45 0.58 -13.11
C VAL A 189 15.17 -0.83 -12.57
N SER A 190 16.17 -1.69 -12.65
CA SER A 190 16.09 -3.05 -12.10
C SER A 190 16.09 -3.03 -10.56
N PRO A 191 15.56 -4.05 -9.87
CA PRO A 191 15.63 -4.13 -8.42
C PRO A 191 17.05 -4.05 -7.86
N GLU A 192 18.03 -4.64 -8.57
CA GLU A 192 19.44 -4.62 -8.20
C GLU A 192 19.99 -3.19 -8.20
N ASN A 193 19.81 -2.46 -9.30
CA ASN A 193 20.27 -1.08 -9.43
C ASN A 193 19.50 -0.12 -8.49
N TYR A 194 18.22 -0.41 -8.21
CA TYR A 194 17.42 0.37 -7.28
C TYR A 194 17.95 0.26 -5.83
N GLY A 195 18.30 -0.95 -5.40
CA GLY A 195 18.86 -1.20 -4.07
C GLY A 195 20.14 -0.41 -3.80
N ASP A 196 21.03 -0.32 -4.80
CA ASP A 196 22.29 0.43 -4.70
C ASP A 196 22.07 1.95 -4.61
N SER A 197 21.04 2.47 -5.27
CA SER A 197 20.71 3.91 -5.30
C SER A 197 20.15 4.45 -3.98
N ASN A 198 19.68 3.58 -3.08
CA ASN A 198 19.08 3.94 -1.78
C ASN A 198 20.09 4.07 -0.62
N ASN A 199 21.40 3.89 -0.88
CA ASN A 199 22.43 3.86 0.17
C ASN A 199 23.01 5.23 0.54
N THR A 200 22.54 6.34 -0.06
CA THR A 200 23.00 7.71 0.21
C THR A 200 22.15 8.40 1.28
N LEU A 201 22.46 8.09 2.54
CA LEU A 201 21.77 8.46 3.79
C LEU A 201 21.56 9.97 4.13
N TYR A 202 21.70 10.91 3.19
CA TYR A 202 21.51 12.35 3.48
C TYR A 202 20.78 13.15 2.41
N SER A 203 20.52 12.59 1.23
CA SER A 203 19.76 13.26 0.16
C SER A 203 18.77 12.29 -0.46
N ASN A 204 17.55 12.74 -0.71
CA ASN A 204 16.58 12.00 -1.52
C ASN A 204 16.95 12.03 -3.02
N GLU A 205 17.91 12.91 -3.38
CA GLU A 205 18.51 13.02 -4.70
C GLU A 205 19.49 11.87 -4.93
N THR A 206 19.39 11.22 -6.09
CA THR A 206 20.23 10.08 -6.43
C THR A 206 20.34 9.90 -7.94
N ASP A 207 21.36 9.16 -8.33
CA ASP A 207 21.57 8.73 -9.71
C ASP A 207 21.04 7.30 -9.88
N LEU A 208 20.16 7.13 -10.86
CA LEU A 208 19.55 5.85 -11.22
C LEU A 208 20.26 5.25 -12.41
N ILE A 209 20.68 3.99 -12.30
CA ILE A 209 21.18 3.20 -13.43
C ILE A 209 19.98 2.44 -14.03
N GLY A 210 19.49 2.92 -15.16
CA GLY A 210 18.22 2.44 -15.74
C GLY A 210 18.25 2.30 -17.26
N SER A 211 17.28 1.55 -17.78
CA SER A 211 17.05 1.37 -19.21
C SER A 211 16.00 2.36 -19.70
N LYS A 212 16.36 3.19 -20.69
CA LYS A 212 15.37 3.95 -21.46
C LYS A 212 14.44 3.02 -22.24
N ILE A 213 13.15 3.16 -22.04
CA ILE A 213 12.13 2.42 -22.76
C ILE A 213 11.95 3.03 -24.15
N THR A 214 12.13 2.23 -25.19
CA THR A 214 11.96 2.62 -26.60
C THR A 214 10.84 1.86 -27.31
N ASP A 215 10.26 0.85 -26.66
CA ASP A 215 9.12 0.10 -27.18
C ASP A 215 7.87 1.01 -27.22
N SER A 216 7.40 1.32 -28.42
CA SER A 216 6.30 2.27 -28.63
C SER A 216 4.98 1.83 -28.00
N LYS A 217 4.74 0.52 -27.86
CA LYS A 217 3.54 -0.01 -27.21
C LYS A 217 3.60 0.20 -25.69
N LEU A 218 4.75 -0.06 -25.07
CA LEU A 218 4.98 0.24 -23.65
C LEU A 218 4.88 1.73 -23.38
N ILE A 219 5.56 2.57 -24.17
CA ILE A 219 5.51 4.04 -24.01
C ILE A 219 4.08 4.55 -24.12
N LYS A 220 3.32 4.10 -25.13
CA LYS A 220 1.93 4.52 -25.28
C LYS A 220 1.10 4.16 -24.05
N TRP A 221 1.20 2.91 -23.60
CA TRP A 221 0.45 2.44 -22.43
C TRP A 221 0.86 3.19 -21.15
N LEU A 222 2.15 3.48 -20.97
CA LEU A 222 2.64 4.28 -19.84
C LEU A 222 2.12 5.72 -19.89
N ASN A 223 2.16 6.38 -21.05
CA ASN A 223 1.62 7.73 -21.21
C ASN A 223 0.10 7.77 -20.97
N ASP A 224 -0.64 6.77 -21.46
CA ASP A 224 -2.08 6.67 -21.26
C ASP A 224 -2.45 6.46 -19.76
N ASN A 225 -1.51 5.99 -18.93
CA ASN A 225 -1.71 5.68 -17.50
C ASN A 225 -0.73 6.39 -16.56
N GLU A 226 -0.09 7.47 -16.99
CA GLU A 226 1.06 8.08 -16.30
C GLU A 226 0.75 8.37 -14.82
N THR A 227 -0.40 9.01 -14.54
CA THR A 227 -0.79 9.36 -13.17
C THR A 227 -1.05 8.18 -12.25
N GLU A 228 -1.34 7.01 -12.83
CA GLU A 228 -1.54 5.77 -12.11
C GLU A 228 -0.21 5.05 -11.89
N VAL A 229 0.64 4.98 -12.93
CA VAL A 229 1.86 4.17 -12.91
C VAL A 229 3.06 4.88 -12.30
N ALA A 230 3.37 6.12 -12.68
CA ALA A 230 4.40 6.93 -12.03
C ALA A 230 4.25 8.41 -12.40
N PRO A 231 4.32 9.35 -11.44
CA PRO A 231 4.27 10.76 -11.75
C PRO A 231 5.49 11.21 -12.57
N PRO A 232 5.36 12.24 -13.42
CA PRO A 232 6.52 12.84 -14.08
C PRO A 232 7.48 13.41 -13.04
N SER A 233 8.77 13.12 -13.19
CA SER A 233 9.83 13.69 -12.34
C SER A 233 9.83 15.22 -12.39
N TYR A 234 9.50 15.78 -13.56
CA TYR A 234 9.36 17.21 -13.77
C TYR A 234 7.89 17.61 -13.93
N LYS A 235 7.35 18.31 -12.93
CA LYS A 235 6.17 19.16 -13.11
C LYS A 235 6.66 20.60 -13.16
N GLU A 236 6.66 21.19 -14.36
CA GLU A 236 6.85 22.62 -14.49
C GLU A 236 5.83 23.31 -13.57
N LYS A 237 6.29 24.18 -12.66
CA LYS A 237 5.38 24.98 -11.84
C LYS A 237 4.65 25.94 -12.79
N LEU A 238 3.38 25.65 -13.08
CA LEU A 238 2.45 26.61 -13.66
C LEU A 238 2.21 27.79 -12.72
#